data_AF-B4WH08-F1
#
_entry.id   AF-B4WH08-F1
#
_cell.length_a   1.000
_cell.length_b   1.000
_cell.length_c   1.000
_cell.angle_alpha   90.00
_cell.angle_beta   90.00
_cell.angle_gamma   90.00
#
_symmetry.space_group_name_H-M   'P 1'
#
loop_
_entity.id
_entity.type
_entity.pdbx_description
1 polymer ?
#
loop_
_entity_poly.entity_id
_entity_poly.type
_entity_poly.pdbx_seq_one_letter_code
_entity_poly.pdbx_strand_id
1 'polypeptide(L)' 'MHIISYSEQEYERLVEMLNNLIDQVGEDELHPLASMMDVIGTLIESYKTKYVPELEEVG' A
#
# COMPACT_ATOMS: atom_id res chain seq x y z
N MET A 1 -11.69 -19.57 -10.19
CA MET A 1 -10.45 -19.03 -10.79
C MET A 1 -10.64 -17.53 -10.88
N HIS A 2 -10.10 -16.77 -9.92
CA HIS A 2 -10.12 -15.30 -9.99
C HIS A 2 -9.02 -14.90 -10.98
N ILE A 3 -9.40 -14.26 -12.09
CA ILE A 3 -8.41 -13.66 -13.00
C ILE A 3 -7.98 -12.36 -12.31
N ILE A 4 -6.93 -12.45 -11.51
CA ILE A 4 -6.30 -11.28 -10.90
C ILE A 4 -5.71 -10.47 -12.05
N SER A 5 -6.25 -9.27 -12.26
CA SER A 5 -5.73 -8.37 -13.29
C SER A 5 -4.30 -7.98 -12.93
N TYR A 6 -3.41 -7.71 -13.90
CA TYR A 6 -2.05 -7.23 -13.62
C TYR A 6 -2.02 -6.07 -12.63
N SER A 7 -3.04 -5.22 -12.72
CA SER A 7 -3.30 -4.08 -11.86
C SER A 7 -3.50 -4.48 -10.38
N GLU A 8 -4.23 -5.56 -10.12
CA GLU A 8 -4.48 -6.07 -8.77
C GLU A 8 -3.23 -6.74 -8.18
N GLN A 9 -2.43 -7.42 -9.02
CA GLN A 9 -1.13 -7.96 -8.62
C GLN A 9 -0.12 -6.87 -8.23
N GLU A 10 -0.10 -5.75 -8.95
CA GLU A 10 0.75 -4.60 -8.63
C GLU A 10 0.34 -3.98 -7.30
N TYR A 11 -0.97 -3.86 -7.05
CA TYR A 11 -1.51 -3.40 -5.78
C TYR A 11 -1.13 -4.33 -4.61
N GLU A 12 -1.32 -5.64 -4.77
CA GLU A 12 -0.94 -6.64 -3.75
C GLU A 12 0.54 -6.55 -3.41
N ARG A 13 1.41 -6.38 -4.41
CA ARG A 13 2.85 -6.21 -4.19
C ARG A 13 3.19 -4.95 -3.40
N LEU A 14 2.52 -3.83 -3.67
CA LEU A 14 2.73 -2.60 -2.90
C LEU A 14 2.31 -2.79 -1.44
N VAL A 15 1.18 -3.46 -1.19
CA VAL A 15 0.71 -3.79 0.16
C VAL A 15 1.69 -4.71 0.89
N GLU A 16 2.20 -5.75 0.22
CA GLU A 16 3.21 -6.65 0.78
C GLU A 16 4.51 -5.91 1.10
N MET A 17 4.95 -4.99 0.23
CA MET A 17 6.11 -4.15 0.49
C MET A 17 5.88 -3.23 1.69
N LEU A 18 4.70 -2.62 1.81
CA LEU A 18 4.36 -1.77 2.95
C LEU A 18 4.37 -2.56 4.26
N ASN A 19 3.80 -3.77 4.30
CA ASN A 19 3.82 -4.62 5.48
C ASN A 19 5.25 -4.97 5.92
N ASN A 20 6.12 -5.32 4.98
CA ASN A 20 7.53 -5.58 5.28
C ASN A 20 8.25 -4.33 5.82
N LEU A 21 7.90 -3.13 5.34
CA LEU A 21 8.45 -1.89 5.87
C LEU A 21 7.93 -1.61 7.29
N ILE A 22 6.66 -1.83 7.56
CA ILE A 22 6.08 -1.68 8.91
C ILE A 22 6.78 -2.62 9.90
N ASP A 23 6.99 -3.89 9.51
CA ASP A 23 7.68 -4.87 10.35
C ASP A 23 9.14 -4.50 10.62
N GLN A 24 9.82 -3.83 9.67
CA GLN A 24 11.21 -3.41 9.82
C GLN A 24 11.38 -2.07 10.55
N VAL A 25 10.54 -1.09 10.25
CA VAL A 25 10.58 0.26 10.84
C VAL A 25 10.05 0.22 12.28
N GLY A 26 8.96 -0.52 12.51
CA GLY A 26 8.29 -0.58 13.81
C GLY A 26 7.89 0.82 14.29
N GLU A 27 8.32 1.17 15.51
CA GLU A 27 8.06 2.47 16.14
C GLU A 27 9.23 3.46 15.97
N ASP A 28 10.28 3.11 15.21
CA ASP A 28 11.45 3.97 15.01
C ASP A 28 11.19 5.00 13.90
N GLU A 29 10.70 6.17 14.29
CA GLU A 29 10.48 7.30 13.37
C GLU A 29 11.77 7.82 12.72
N LEU A 30 12.95 7.54 13.29
CA LEU A 30 14.25 7.93 12.72
C LEU A 30 14.84 6.84 11.80
N HIS A 31 14.12 5.74 11.62
CA HIS A 31 14.59 4.63 10.81
C HIS A 31 14.85 5.08 9.36
N PRO A 32 15.97 4.67 8.73
CA PRO A 32 16.30 5.09 7.37
C PRO A 32 15.22 4.77 6.33
N LEU A 33 14.38 3.77 6.59
CA LEU A 33 13.28 3.34 5.72
C LEU A 33 11.94 4.01 6.03
N ALA A 34 11.82 4.80 7.10
CA ALA A 34 10.56 5.47 7.46
C ALA A 34 10.03 6.33 6.31
N SER A 35 10.91 7.13 5.68
CA SER A 35 10.54 7.94 4.50
C SER A 35 10.07 7.10 3.29
N MET A 36 10.55 5.86 3.15
CA MET A 36 10.12 4.96 2.08
C MET A 36 8.74 4.36 2.38
N MET A 37 8.45 4.08 3.66
CA MET A 37 7.13 3.66 4.13
C MET A 37 6.04 4.68 3.74
N ASP A 38 6.31 5.98 3.98
CA ASP A 38 5.40 7.07 3.62
C ASP A 38 5.13 7.15 2.11
N VAL A 39 6.20 7.00 1.30
CA VAL A 39 6.08 7.01 -0.16
C VAL A 39 5.24 5.84 -0.66
N ILE A 40 5.49 4.63 -0.15
CA ILE A 40 4.71 3.44 -0.54
C ILE A 40 3.25 3.56 -0.11
N GLY A 41 2.98 4.09 1.10
CA GLY A 41 1.61 4.39 1.55
C GLY A 41 0.88 5.32 0.60
N THR A 42 1.52 6.42 0.19
CA THR A 42 0.96 7.39 -0.77
C THR A 42 0.69 6.74 -2.13
N LEU A 43 1.56 5.85 -2.61
CA LEU A 43 1.36 5.13 -3.87
C LEU A 43 0.16 4.18 -3.82
N ILE A 44 -0.04 3.48 -2.70
CA ILE A 44 -1.19 2.60 -2.48
C ILE A 44 -2.50 3.41 -2.50
N GLU A 45 -2.53 4.56 -1.81
CA GLU A 45 -3.70 5.45 -1.82
C GLU A 45 -4.00 5.96 -3.23
N SER A 46 -2.99 6.45 -3.95
CA SER A 46 -3.16 6.90 -5.34
C SER A 46 -3.67 5.78 -6.25
N TYR A 47 -3.22 4.55 -6.02
CA TYR A 47 -3.68 3.38 -6.77
C TYR A 47 -5.17 3.10 -6.48
N LYS A 48 -5.57 3.12 -5.20
CA LYS A 48 -6.98 2.97 -4.81
C LYS A 48 -7.84 4.02 -5.52
N THR A 49 -7.52 5.30 -5.40
CA THR A 49 -8.30 6.39 -6.03
C THR A 49 -8.42 6.24 -7.54
N LYS A 50 -7.40 5.71 -8.22
CA LYS A 50 -7.39 5.57 -9.68
C LYS A 50 -8.18 4.36 -10.19
N TYR A 51 -8.23 3.27 -9.43
CA TYR A 51 -8.76 1.98 -9.91
C TYR A 51 -9.98 1.47 -9.13
N VAL A 52 -10.17 1.94 -7.91
CA VAL A 52 -11.31 1.64 -7.03
C VAL A 52 -11.96 2.99 -6.71
N PRO A 53 -13.04 3.40 -7.42
CA PRO A 53 -13.81 4.54 -6.95
C PRO A 53 -14.20 4.24 -5.50
N GLU A 54 -13.89 5.18 -4.60
CA GLU A 54 -14.13 5.05 -3.16
C GLU A 54 -15.51 4.42 -2.95
N LEU A 55 -15.53 3.16 -2.51
CA LEU A 55 -16.69 2.71 -1.77
C LEU A 55 -16.62 3.56 -0.52
N GLU A 56 -17.42 4.64 -0.48
CA GLU A 56 -17.80 5.28 0.77
C GLU A 56 -18.09 4.14 1.74
N GLU A 57 -17.23 4.00 2.74
CA GLU A 57 -17.48 3.11 3.86
C GLU A 57 -18.65 3.73 4.62
N VAL A 58 -19.86 3.39 4.18
CA VAL A 58 -21.10 3.75 4.86
C VAL A 58 -21.23 2.78 6.03
N GLY A 59 -20.87 3.22 7.24
CA GLY A 59 -21.31 2.62 8.50
C GLY A 59 -20.21 2.32 9.50
#